data_AF-A0A090QS21-F1
#
_entry.id   AF-A0A090QS21-F1
#
_cell.length_a   1.000
_cell.length_b   1.000
_cell.length_c   1.000
_cell.angle_alpha   90.00
_cell.angle_beta   90.00
_cell.angle_gamma   90.00
#
_symmetry.space_group_name_H-M   'P 1'
#
loop_
_entity.id
_entity.type
_entity.pdbx_description
1 polymer ?
#
loop_
_entity_poly.entity_id
_entity_poly.type
_entity_poly.pdbx_seq_one_letter_code
_entity_poly.pdbx_strand_id
1 'polypeptide(L)' 'MHIDAKVTPRMMPGVVALGEGAWYAPDGQKIDHGGCINVLTTQRPSPLAKGNPQHTNLVDVQLVNKA' A
#
# COMPACT_ATOMS: atom_id res chain seq x y z
N MET A 1 2.69 -3.47 5.97
CA MET A 1 1.45 -2.94 6.57
C MET A 1 0.51 -4.10 6.84
N HIS A 2 -0.34 -4.00 7.84
CA HIS A 2 -1.39 -4.98 8.13
C HIS A 2 -2.74 -4.27 8.14
N ILE A 3 -3.68 -4.73 7.32
CA ILE A 3 -5.02 -4.15 7.19
C ILE A 3 -6.04 -5.26 6.93
N ASP A 4 -7.31 -4.98 7.20
CA ASP A 4 -8.40 -5.89 6.87
C ASP A 4 -8.62 -5.97 5.35
N ALA A 5 -8.79 -7.19 4.85
CA ALA A 5 -9.07 -7.45 3.45
C ALA A 5 -10.56 -7.36 3.14
N LYS A 6 -10.95 -6.48 2.21
CA LYS A 6 -12.30 -6.44 1.63
C LYS A 6 -12.33 -7.19 0.30
N VAL A 7 -12.86 -8.41 0.31
CA VAL A 7 -13.00 -9.22 -0.91
C VAL A 7 -14.20 -8.73 -1.73
N THR A 8 -13.99 -8.47 -3.02
CA THR A 8 -15.05 -8.00 -3.91
C THR A 8 -14.79 -8.44 -5.36
N PRO A 9 -15.83 -8.80 -6.13
CA PRO A 9 -15.69 -9.17 -7.55
C PRO A 9 -15.39 -7.97 -8.47
N ARG A 10 -15.38 -6.74 -7.94
CA ARG A 10 -15.11 -5.53 -8.74
C ARG A 10 -13.62 -5.32 -9.07
N MET A 11 -12.72 -6.01 -8.37
CA MET A 11 -11.28 -5.92 -8.62
C MET A 11 -10.87 -6.97 -9.65
N MET A 12 -10.05 -6.58 -10.62
CA MET A 12 -9.50 -7.54 -11.58
C MET A 12 -8.56 -8.54 -10.87
N PRO A 13 -8.49 -9.80 -11.34
CA PRO A 13 -7.49 -10.75 -10.85
C PRO A 13 -6.07 -10.19 -10.94
N GLY A 14 -5.28 -10.36 -9.87
CA GLY A 14 -3.91 -9.84 -9.80
C GLY A 14 -3.79 -8.35 -9.42
N VAL A 15 -4.91 -7.67 -9.15
CA VAL A 15 -4.93 -6.25 -8.76
C VAL A 15 -5.54 -6.10 -7.36
N VAL A 16 -4.89 -5.26 -6.54
CA VAL A 16 -5.42 -4.80 -5.26
C VAL A 16 -5.62 -3.29 -5.29
N ALA A 17 -6.60 -2.81 -4.52
CA ALA A 17 -6.87 -1.39 -4.38
C ALA A 17 -6.71 -0.98 -2.91
N LEU A 18 -5.98 0.11 -2.68
CA LEU A 18 -5.90 0.80 -1.40
C LEU A 18 -6.20 2.28 -1.66
N GLY A 19 -7.07 2.87 -0.85
CA GLY A 19 -7.37 4.30 -0.91
C GLY A 19 -6.21 5.13 -0.37
N GLU A 20 -6.05 6.35 -0.89
CA GLU A 20 -5.12 7.32 -0.33
C GLU A 20 -5.71 8.01 0.93
N GLY A 21 -4.85 8.75 1.65
CA GLY A 21 -5.27 9.60 2.77
C GLY A 21 -5.43 8.90 4.12
N ALA A 22 -5.24 7.58 4.19
CA ALA A 22 -5.19 6.85 5.45
C ALA A 22 -4.06 7.37 6.36
N TRP A 23 -4.35 7.49 7.65
CA TRP A 23 -3.38 7.99 8.63
C TRP A 23 -2.31 6.93 8.88
N TYR A 24 -1.04 7.33 8.87
CA TYR A 24 0.05 6.44 9.21
C TYR A 24 0.06 6.13 10.71
N ALA A 25 0.00 4.85 11.07
CA ALA A 25 -0.07 4.36 12.44
C ALA A 25 0.86 3.14 12.64
N PRO A 26 2.19 3.37 12.74
CA PRO A 26 3.15 2.28 12.92
C PRO A 26 3.13 1.71 14.34
N ASP A 27 3.34 0.40 14.44
CA ASP A 27 3.67 -0.25 15.72
C ASP A 27 5.16 -0.14 16.07
N GLY A 28 5.56 -0.77 17.18
CA GLY A 28 6.96 -0.81 17.62
C GLY A 28 7.92 -1.50 16.65
N GLN A 29 7.41 -2.30 15.72
CA GLN A 29 8.16 -2.95 14.64
C GLN A 29 8.11 -2.14 13.33
N LYS A 30 7.53 -0.93 13.37
CA LYS A 30 7.32 -0.02 12.22
C LYS A 30 6.36 -0.57 11.17
N ILE A 31 5.52 -1.53 11.53
CA ILE A 31 4.47 -2.03 10.65
C ILE A 31 3.29 -1.08 10.76
N ASP A 32 2.87 -0.52 9.62
CA ASP A 32 1.69 0.34 9.57
C ASP A 32 0.40 -0.47 9.72
N HIS A 33 -0.46 -0.06 10.65
CA HIS A 33 -1.82 -0.59 10.88
C HIS A 33 -2.92 0.38 10.41
N GLY A 34 -2.55 1.59 9.98
CA GLY A 34 -3.51 2.60 9.54
C GLY A 34 -3.90 2.49 8.07
N GLY A 35 -3.11 1.78 7.25
CA GLY A 35 -3.38 1.56 5.83
C GLY A 35 -2.86 2.68 4.93
N CYS A 36 -1.84 3.41 5.36
CA CYS A 36 -1.18 4.45 4.57
C CYS A 36 -0.43 3.83 3.40
N ILE A 37 -1.05 3.83 2.21
CA ILE A 37 -0.48 3.25 0.98
C ILE A 37 0.90 3.81 0.63
N ASN A 38 1.19 5.05 1.00
CA ASN A 38 2.48 5.71 0.72
C ASN A 38 3.67 5.06 1.44
N VAL A 39 3.44 4.18 2.42
CA VAL A 39 4.51 3.34 3.02
C VAL A 39 5.07 2.34 2.01
N LEU A 40 4.32 2.01 0.94
CA LEU A 40 4.69 1.04 -0.09
C LEU A 40 5.15 1.69 -1.41
N THR A 41 5.17 3.02 -1.50
CA THR A 41 5.49 3.75 -2.74
C THR A 41 6.92 4.27 -2.75
N THR A 42 7.41 4.69 -3.93
CA THR A 42 8.70 5.36 -4.08
C THR A 42 8.53 6.83 -4.42
N GLN A 43 9.41 7.67 -3.87
CA GLN A 43 9.43 9.11 -4.14
C GLN A 43 10.43 9.49 -5.24
N ARG A 44 11.01 8.53 -5.97
CA ARG A 44 12.02 8.80 -7.02
C ARG A 44 11.38 9.55 -8.19
N PRO A 45 11.70 10.84 -8.41
CA PRO A 45 11.03 11.62 -9.44
C PRO A 45 11.61 11.37 -10.83
N SER A 46 10.82 11.62 -11.88
CA SER A 46 11.30 11.56 -13.26
C SER A 46 12.26 12.72 -13.56
N PRO A 47 13.27 12.54 -14.44
CA PRO A 47 14.25 13.60 -14.73
C PRO A 47 13.63 14.81 -15.43
N LEU A 48 12.57 14.62 -16.23
CA LEU A 48 11.92 15.70 -16.99
C LEU A 48 10.93 16.50 -16.13
N ALA A 49 9.89 15.84 -15.63
CA ALA A 49 8.75 16.51 -15.00
C ALA A 49 8.86 16.63 -13.48
N LYS A 50 9.82 15.93 -12.85
CA LYS A 50 10.03 15.91 -11.39
C LYS A 50 8.82 15.43 -10.57
N GLY A 51 7.83 14.82 -11.19
CA GLY A 51 6.65 14.25 -10.52
C GLY A 51 6.95 12.94 -9.80
N ASN A 52 6.10 12.59 -8.82
CA ASN A 52 6.19 11.34 -8.07
C ASN A 52 5.50 10.17 -8.82
N PRO A 53 5.99 8.93 -8.69
CA PRO A 53 5.39 7.76 -9.36
C PRO A 53 4.39 7.01 -8.46
N GLN A 54 3.45 7.71 -7.81
CA GLN A 54 2.61 7.11 -6.74
C GLN A 54 1.73 5.93 -7.19
N HIS A 55 1.40 5.81 -8.48
CA HIS A 55 0.57 4.73 -9.02
C HIS A 55 1.39 3.62 -9.71
N THR A 56 2.71 3.60 -9.54
CA THR A 56 3.59 2.58 -10.14
C THR A 56 4.18 1.72 -9.03
N ASN A 57 3.42 0.70 -8.60
CA ASN A 57 3.81 -0.18 -7.50
C ASN A 57 3.55 -1.64 -7.86
N LEU A 58 4.42 -2.53 -7.38
CA LEU A 58 4.18 -3.97 -7.33
C LEU A 58 4.26 -4.39 -5.86
N VAL A 59 3.33 -5.23 -5.43
CA VAL A 59 3.23 -5.69 -4.06
C VAL A 59 2.96 -7.19 -4.04
N ASP A 60 3.29 -7.82 -2.92
CA ASP A 60 2.82 -9.15 -2.58
C ASP A 60 1.86 -9.04 -1.39
N VAL A 61 0.87 -9.94 -1.32
CA VAL A 61 -0.15 -9.94 -0.28
C VAL A 61 -0.25 -11.33 0.32
N GLN A 62 -0.14 -11.41 1.64
CA GLN A 62 -0.19 -12.65 2.38
C GLN A 62 -1.15 -12.52 3.56
N LEU A 63 -1.75 -13.63 3.96
CA LEU A 63 -2.48 -13.68 5.21
C LEU A 63 -1.49 -13.42 6.36
N VAL A 64 -1.85 -12.53 7.27
CA VAL A 64 -1.04 -12.33 8.49
C VAL A 64 -1.15 -13.62 9.32
N ASN A 65 -0.06 -14.40 9.36
CA ASN A 65 0.02 -15.56 10.23
C ASN A 65 0.01 -15.06 11.69
N LYS A 66 -1.09 -15.32 12.39
CA LYS A 66 -1.11 -15.15 13.85
C LYS A 66 -0.24 -16.24 14.44
N ALA A 67 0.80 -15.83 15.17
CA ALA A 67 1.51 -16.72 16.09
C ALA A 67 0.56 -17.19 17.20
#